data_AF-A0A2K3KU00-F1
#
_entry.id   AF-A0A2K3KU00-F1
#
_cell.length_a   1.000
_cell.length_b   1.000
_cell.length_c   1.000
_cell.angle_alpha   90.00
_cell.angle_beta   90.00
_cell.angle_gamma   90.00
#
_symmetry.space_group_name_H-M   'P 1'
#
loop_
_entity.id
_entity.type
_entity.pdbx_description
1 polymer ?
#
loop_
_entity_poly.entity_id
_entity_poly.type
_entity_poly.pdbx_seq_one_letter_code
_entity_poly.pdbx_strand_id
1 'polypeptide(L)'
;MSSSTTTTVIDDDAKNGFSRPEMYKQNLAGTVESYDRHVFLCYKNHQNWPPRVEASNDDPLPKSIATAFKARKNDIVVKVIN
;
A
#
# COMPACT_ATOMS: atom_id res chain seq x y z
N MET A 1 18.27 20.38 32.29
CA MET A 1 18.74 19.05 31.85
C MET A 1 17.51 18.16 31.72
N SER A 2 16.99 17.97 30.51
CA SER A 2 15.80 17.16 30.24
C SER A 2 16.22 15.81 29.68
N SER A 3 16.06 14.74 30.47
CA SER A 3 16.35 13.36 30.05
C SER A 3 15.14 12.43 30.12
N SER A 4 13.92 12.95 30.31
CA SER A 4 12.73 12.11 30.48
C SER A 4 11.89 11.91 29.22
N THR A 5 12.18 12.60 28.11
CA THR A 5 11.35 12.51 26.89
C THR A 5 11.72 11.30 26.01
N THR A 6 12.96 10.81 26.07
CA THR A 6 13.47 9.81 25.11
C THR A 6 12.88 8.42 25.32
N THR A 7 12.51 8.03 26.54
CA THR A 7 12.02 6.67 26.81
C THR A 7 10.57 6.46 26.35
N THR A 8 9.73 7.49 26.43
CA THR A 8 8.30 7.38 26.07
C THR A 8 8.08 7.29 24.56
N VAL A 9 8.87 8.01 23.75
CA VAL A 9 8.77 7.93 22.28
C VAL A 9 9.21 6.57 21.73
N ILE A 10 10.22 5.93 22.34
CA ILE A 10 10.72 4.63 21.87
C ILE A 10 9.67 3.53 22.07
N ASP A 11 8.93 3.56 23.19
CA ASP A 11 7.88 2.58 23.48
C ASP A 11 6.67 2.74 22.55
N ASP A 12 6.27 3.98 22.26
CA ASP A 12 5.17 4.26 21.33
C ASP A 12 5.54 3.87 19.90
N ASP A 13 6.79 4.07 19.47
CA ASP A 13 7.24 3.67 18.13
C ASP A 13 7.21 2.15 17.95
N ALA A 14 7.61 1.38 18.97
CA ALA A 14 7.51 -0.07 18.92
C ALA A 14 6.05 -0.54 18.92
N LYS A 15 5.20 0.05 19.77
CA LYS A 15 3.77 -0.27 19.87
C LYS A 15 3.00 0.04 18.58
N ASN A 16 3.30 1.17 17.95
CA ASN A 16 2.65 1.61 16.71
C ASN A 16 3.30 1.01 15.45
N GLY A 17 4.38 0.24 15.59
CA GLY A 17 5.05 -0.46 14.50
C GLY A 17 5.95 0.44 13.64
N PHE A 18 6.34 1.62 14.14
CA PHE A 18 7.39 2.47 13.57
C PHE A 18 8.79 1.90 13.83
N SER A 19 8.96 1.09 14.87
CA SER A 19 10.17 0.30 15.11
C SER A 19 9.93 -1.17 14.78
N ARG A 20 10.60 -1.67 13.75
CA ARG A 20 10.54 -3.07 13.31
C ARG A 20 11.93 -3.70 13.28
N PRO A 21 12.15 -4.89 13.87
CA PRO A 21 13.46 -5.54 13.88
C PRO A 21 14.04 -5.78 12.48
N GLU A 22 13.20 -5.94 11.47
CA GLU A 22 13.56 -6.12 10.06
C GLU A 22 13.89 -4.82 9.31
N MET A 23 13.57 -3.65 9.89
CA MET A 23 13.79 -2.35 9.26
C MET A 23 15.30 -2.11 9.04
N TYR A 24 15.67 -1.55 7.88
CA TYR A 24 17.05 -1.27 7.46
C TYR A 24 18.00 -2.47 7.28
N LYS A 25 17.52 -3.71 7.41
CA LYS A 25 18.34 -4.91 7.18
C LYS A 25 18.47 -5.30 5.71
N GLN A 26 17.47 -4.98 4.89
CA GLN A 26 17.44 -5.30 3.47
C GLN A 26 17.53 -4.02 2.63
N ASN A 27 18.28 -4.07 1.54
CA ASN A 27 18.32 -2.96 0.57
C ASN A 27 17.06 -3.03 -0.31
N LEU A 28 16.05 -2.22 0.03
CA LEU A 28 14.81 -2.11 -0.72
C LEU A 28 14.87 -1.03 -1.82
N ALA A 29 15.97 -0.28 -1.91
CA ALA A 29 16.10 0.76 -2.92
C ALA A 29 16.16 0.11 -4.32
N GLY A 30 15.23 0.49 -5.19
CA GLY A 30 15.15 -0.02 -6.56
C GLY A 30 14.55 -1.42 -6.70
N THR A 31 14.06 -2.05 -5.62
CA THR A 31 13.39 -3.37 -5.72
C THR A 31 11.89 -3.26 -6.02
N VAL A 32 11.31 -2.07 -5.88
CA VAL A 32 9.92 -1.80 -6.22
C VAL A 32 9.82 -1.49 -7.71
N GLU A 33 9.09 -2.32 -8.45
CA GLU A 33 8.64 -1.98 -9.79
C GLU A 33 7.75 -0.74 -9.74
N SER A 34 7.92 0.18 -10.69
CA SER A 34 7.09 1.38 -10.76
C SER A 34 5.63 1.00 -10.97
N TYR A 35 4.76 1.54 -10.12
CA TYR A 35 3.33 1.50 -10.38
C TYR A 35 3.02 2.55 -11.44
N ASP A 36 2.92 2.14 -12.70
CA ASP A 36 2.67 3.08 -13.81
C ASP A 36 1.28 3.74 -13.73
N ARG A 37 0.32 3.06 -13.09
CA ARG A 37 -1.07 3.53 -12.98
C ARG A 37 -1.68 3.24 -11.63
N HIS A 38 -2.33 4.26 -11.08
CA HIS A 38 -3.14 4.17 -9.88
C HIS A 38 -4.61 4.36 -10.23
N VAL A 39 -5.47 3.48 -9.70
CA VAL A 39 -6.93 3.57 -9.84
C VAL A 39 -7.52 3.68 -8.45
N PHE A 40 -8.34 4.71 -8.23
CA PHE A 40 -9.11 4.86 -7.01
C PHE A 40 -10.52 4.34 -7.24
N LEU A 41 -10.93 3.38 -6.42
CA LEU A 41 -12.26 2.79 -6.46
C LEU A 41 -13.04 3.22 -5.22
N CYS A 42 -14.20 3.83 -5.40
CA CYS A 42 -15.15 4.00 -4.31
C CYS A 42 -15.92 2.69 -4.12
N TYR A 43 -15.51 1.89 -3.13
CA TYR A 43 -16.12 0.59 -2.85
C TYR A 43 -16.51 0.50 -1.37
N LYS A 44 -17.82 0.40 -1.11
CA LYS A 44 -18.44 0.26 0.22
C LYS A 44 -17.79 1.19 1.26
N ASN A 45 -17.69 0.73 2.51
CA ASN A 45 -16.93 1.40 3.57
C ASN A 45 -15.53 0.78 3.69
N HIS A 46 -14.63 1.45 4.42
CA HIS A 46 -13.26 0.97 4.63
C HIS A 46 -13.19 -0.37 5.38
N GLN A 47 -14.22 -0.75 6.14
CA GLN A 47 -14.25 -2.02 6.89
C GLN A 47 -14.49 -3.22 5.97
N ASN A 48 -15.07 -3.00 4.79
CA ASN A 48 -15.31 -4.03 3.79
C ASN A 48 -14.15 -4.21 2.80
N TRP A 49 -13.07 -3.43 2.93
CA TRP A 49 -11.93 -3.56 2.04
C TRP A 49 -11.12 -4.81 2.40
N PRO A 50 -10.95 -5.76 1.46
CA PRO A 50 -10.10 -6.91 1.68
C PRO A 50 -8.64 -6.44 1.79
N PRO A 51 -7.79 -7.11 2.60
CA PRO A 51 -6.37 -6.79 2.68
C PRO A 51 -5.66 -6.86 1.33
N ARG A 52 -6.15 -7.73 0.43
CA ARG A 52 -5.68 -7.87 -0.95
C ARG A 52 -6.84 -7.86 -1.92
N VAL A 53 -7.08 -6.71 -2.53
CA VAL A 53 -8.16 -6.44 -3.51
C VAL A 53 -8.17 -7.45 -4.66
N GLU A 54 -7.00 -7.74 -5.23
CA GLU A 54 -6.86 -8.62 -6.40
C GLU A 54 -7.13 -10.10 -6.11
N ALA A 55 -7.09 -10.48 -4.83
CA ALA A 55 -7.30 -11.84 -4.37
C ALA A 55 -8.57 -11.97 -3.51
N SER A 56 -9.47 -10.98 -3.57
CA SER A 56 -10.70 -11.00 -2.79
C SER A 56 -11.56 -12.21 -3.16
N ASN A 57 -11.96 -12.96 -2.14
CA ASN A 57 -12.93 -14.05 -2.25
C ASN A 57 -14.31 -13.65 -1.70
N ASP A 58 -14.38 -12.57 -0.94
CA ASP A 58 -15.60 -12.11 -0.26
C ASP A 58 -16.55 -11.35 -1.22
N ASP A 59 -15.98 -10.57 -2.14
CA ASP A 59 -16.75 -9.86 -3.16
C ASP A 59 -16.02 -9.93 -4.52
N PRO A 60 -16.71 -10.35 -5.59
CA PRO A 60 -16.09 -10.45 -6.91
C PRO A 60 -15.76 -9.08 -7.52
N LEU A 61 -16.46 -7.99 -7.15
CA LEU A 61 -16.35 -6.71 -7.84
C LEU A 61 -14.92 -6.13 -7.81
N PRO A 62 -14.24 -6.01 -6.65
CA PRO A 62 -12.89 -5.43 -6.63
C PRO A 62 -11.88 -6.27 -7.40
N LYS A 63 -12.02 -7.60 -7.35
CA LYS A 63 -11.19 -8.55 -8.10
C LYS A 63 -11.44 -8.45 -9.61
N SER A 64 -12.70 -8.44 -10.04
CA SER A 64 -13.08 -8.32 -11.46
C SER A 64 -12.58 -7.02 -12.06
N ILE A 65 -12.69 -5.90 -11.34
CA ILE A 65 -12.15 -4.60 -11.77
C ILE A 65 -10.63 -4.69 -11.91
N ALA A 66 -9.92 -5.21 -10.91
CA ALA A 66 -8.47 -5.38 -10.98
C ALA A 66 -8.04 -6.25 -12.18
N THR A 67 -8.74 -7.36 -12.43
CA THR A 67 -8.48 -8.23 -13.59
C THR A 67 -8.72 -7.51 -14.92
N ALA A 68 -9.83 -6.78 -15.05
CA ALA A 68 -10.17 -6.05 -16.27
C ALA A 68 -9.14 -4.95 -16.58
N PHE A 69 -8.68 -4.21 -15.57
CA PHE A 69 -7.63 -3.19 -15.75
C PHE A 69 -6.28 -3.80 -16.11
N LYS A 70 -5.91 -4.93 -15.51
CA LYS A 70 -4.67 -5.65 -15.87
C LYS A 70 -4.69 -6.14 -17.32
N ALA A 71 -5.81 -6.68 -17.78
CA ALA A 71 -5.97 -7.16 -19.14
C ALA A 71 -5.85 -6.03 -20.18
N ARG A 72 -6.35 -4.84 -19.84
CA ARG A 72 -6.41 -3.66 -20.73
C ARG A 72 -5.31 -2.64 -20.47
N LYS A 73 -4.25 -3.03 -19.75
CA LYS A 73 -3.19 -2.11 -19.34
C LYS A 73 -2.54 -1.41 -20.54
N ASN A 74 -2.44 -2.06 -21.70
CA ASN A 74 -1.80 -1.43 -22.87
C ASN A 74 -2.74 -0.43 -23.60
N ASP A 75 -4.05 -0.49 -23.35
CA ASP A 75 -5.05 0.34 -24.04
C ASP A 75 -5.26 1.69 -23.37
N ILE A 76 -4.84 1.83 -22.11
CA ILE A 76 -5.03 3.05 -21.32
C ILE A 76 -3.81 3.95 -21.51
N VAL A 77 -3.90 4.83 -22.50
CA VAL A 77 -2.84 5.80 -22.84
C VAL A 77 -2.62 6.73 -21.65
N VAL A 78 -1.39 6.75 -21.12
CA VAL A 78 -0.98 7.74 -20.11
C VAL A 78 -0.81 9.08 -20.83
N LYS A 79 -1.51 10.12 -20.38
CA LYS A 79 -1.31 11.46 -20.92
C LYS A 79 0.08 11.94 -20.52
N VAL A 80 0.99 12.00 -21.49
CA VAL A 80 2.29 12.64 -21.32
C VAL A 80 2.03 14.15 -21.29
N ILE A 81 2.29 14.78 -20.15
CA ILE A 81 2.25 16.25 -20.04
C ILE A 81 3.63 16.72 -20.50
N ASN A 82 3.69 17.26 -21.72
CA ASN A 82 4.88 17.95 -22.25
C ASN A 82 4.97 19.37 -21.71
#